data_AF-A0AAV1QTD8-F1
#
_entry.id   AF-A0AAV1QTD8-F1
#
_cell.length_a   1.000
_cell.length_b   1.000
_cell.length_c   1.000
_cell.angle_alpha   90.00
_cell.angle_beta   90.00
_cell.angle_gamma   90.00
#
_symmetry.space_group_name_H-M   'P 1'
#
loop_
_entity.id
_entity.type
_entity.pdbx_description
1 polymer ?
#
loop_
_entity_poly.entity_id
_entity_poly.type
_entity_poly.pdbx_seq_one_letter_code
_entity_poly.pdbx_strand_id
1 'polypeptide(L)'
;MTGLIDSKYMALCLGLMIFSFGLCLVSTHAELQRFEHPAKTDGTLSFLVLGDWGRKGAFNQSEVALQMGRIGEELDIDFVVSTGDNFYDDGLTGKHDKAFEESFTRIYTANSLQKQWYSVLGNHDYRGNAEAQLSHQLRKIDSRWLCLRSFIVNAELAEIFFVDTTPFVQSYFTDAGGHTYDWRGIGSPRAYVANLIKELKLALRESRAKWKIVVGHHAIRSIGHHGDTEELVSKLLPILKVNNVDFYMNGHDHCLEHISDTESPVQFLTSGAGSKAWRGDIKEKNRDGLKFFYDGQAELQRFEQPIKEDGSISFLVVGDWGRKGNYNQSNVAFQMGRIGEELNIDFVVSTGDNFYEDGLRSVNDPEFEKSFSKIYTAKSLQKQWYSVLGNHDYRGNVKAQLSPMLRNIDSRWICLRSFILNTEIVELFFIDTTPFVDKYFLRPKHHHYDWRGVMPRQHYLSNLLKDLESALQDSTANWKIVVGHHTIRSVGRHGKTKELEELLLPLLEANNVDMYINGHDHCLEHIASRTSQIHFLTSGGGSKAWGGDVDQLNRDGVKFYYDGQGFTSLELRQTDAKVVFYDVFGKVLHNLKLFKQLNPVL
;
A
#
# COMPACT_ATOMS: atom_id res chain seq x y z
N MET A 1 89.98 8.78 12.22
CA MET A 1 90.31 9.00 13.64
C MET A 1 89.62 10.29 14.07
N THR A 2 88.75 10.16 15.09
CA THR A 2 88.38 11.16 16.14
C THR A 2 88.00 12.57 15.65
N GLY A 3 86.75 13.03 15.74
CA GLY A 3 85.95 13.24 16.96
C GLY A 3 85.79 14.77 17.17
N LEU A 4 84.63 15.36 16.87
CA LEU A 4 83.52 15.71 17.79
C LEU A 4 83.69 17.08 18.47
N ILE A 5 82.67 17.95 18.31
CA ILE A 5 82.03 18.88 19.28
C ILE A 5 81.53 20.17 18.58
N ASP A 6 80.21 20.15 18.30
CA ASP A 6 79.14 21.03 18.82
C ASP A 6 79.13 22.57 18.72
N SER A 7 77.88 23.06 18.66
CA SER A 7 77.33 24.35 19.10
C SER A 7 77.10 25.49 18.08
N LYS A 8 75.79 25.76 17.90
CA LYS A 8 75.12 26.91 17.26
C LYS A 8 75.32 28.22 18.03
N TYR A 9 75.17 29.39 17.36
CA TYR A 9 74.22 30.50 17.67
C TYR A 9 74.63 31.88 17.09
N MET A 10 73.61 32.60 16.57
CA MET A 10 73.41 34.06 16.41
C MET A 10 74.26 34.87 15.40
N ALA A 11 73.67 35.38 14.30
CA ALA A 11 72.94 36.67 14.10
C ALA A 11 73.92 37.83 13.72
N LEU A 12 73.70 38.80 12.83
CA LEU A 12 72.54 39.42 12.14
C LEU A 12 73.07 40.39 11.03
N CYS A 13 72.16 40.91 10.16
CA CYS A 13 72.17 42.21 9.43
C CYS A 13 72.37 42.23 7.89
N LEU A 14 71.25 42.38 7.14
CA LEU A 14 70.77 43.57 6.36
C LEU A 14 71.40 43.73 4.95
N GLY A 15 70.68 43.93 3.84
CA GLY A 15 69.25 44.06 3.54
C GLY A 15 69.03 44.56 2.09
N LEU A 16 67.88 44.26 1.48
CA LEU A 16 67.11 45.17 0.61
C LEU A 16 65.73 44.56 0.29
N MET A 17 64.69 45.25 0.77
CA MET A 17 63.27 45.00 0.57
C MET A 17 62.80 45.55 -0.79
N ILE A 18 61.90 44.84 -1.45
CA ILE A 18 60.79 45.45 -2.20
C ILE A 18 59.51 44.78 -1.71
N PHE A 19 58.63 45.57 -1.10
CA PHE A 19 57.29 45.21 -0.66
C PHE A 19 56.37 45.11 -1.88
N SER A 20 55.67 43.98 -2.03
CA SER A 20 54.40 43.89 -2.75
C SER A 20 53.36 43.38 -1.76
N PHE A 21 52.48 44.28 -1.35
CA PHE A 21 51.31 44.00 -0.52
C PHE A 21 50.29 43.23 -1.35
N GLY A 22 50.35 41.90 -1.33
CA GLY A 22 49.27 41.05 -1.78
C GLY A 22 48.26 40.85 -0.64
N LEU A 23 47.19 41.63 -0.63
CA LEU A 23 46.00 41.34 0.17
C LEU A 23 45.48 39.94 -0.24
N CYS A 24 45.82 38.89 0.51
CA CYS A 24 45.08 37.65 0.48
C CYS A 24 43.75 37.90 1.20
N LEU A 25 42.78 38.45 0.47
CA LEU A 25 41.37 38.29 0.79
C LEU A 25 41.06 36.80 0.64
N VAL A 26 41.24 36.04 1.72
CA VAL A 26 40.66 34.70 1.84
C VAL A 26 39.15 34.92 1.92
N SER A 27 38.51 34.94 0.76
CA SER A 27 37.06 34.90 0.68
C SER A 27 36.63 33.47 1.05
N THR A 28 36.32 33.25 2.33
CA THR A 28 35.70 32.01 2.79
C THR A 28 34.27 31.98 2.27
N HIS A 29 34.11 31.59 1.00
CA HIS A 29 32.83 31.15 0.50
C HIS A 29 32.58 29.79 1.12
N ALA A 30 31.54 29.66 1.95
CA ALA A 30 31.08 28.34 2.36
C ALA A 30 30.66 27.61 1.07
N GLU A 31 31.24 26.45 0.82
CA GLU A 31 30.84 25.57 -0.29
C GLU A 31 29.94 24.46 0.27
N LEU A 32 29.02 23.95 -0.55
CA LEU A 32 28.21 22.79 -0.18
C LEU A 32 29.12 21.62 0.16
N GLN A 33 28.89 21.00 1.33
CA GLN A 33 29.67 19.85 1.76
C GLN A 33 29.50 18.69 0.76
N ARG A 34 30.62 18.09 0.34
CA ARG A 34 30.66 16.98 -0.62
C ARG A 34 30.98 15.65 0.08
N PHE A 35 30.29 14.59 -0.32
CA PHE A 35 30.52 13.21 0.11
C PHE A 35 30.74 12.33 -1.11
N GLU A 36 31.71 11.43 -1.03
CA GLU A 36 31.99 10.45 -2.09
C GLU A 36 31.26 9.14 -1.81
N HIS A 37 30.61 8.58 -2.82
CA HIS A 37 29.98 7.27 -2.79
C HIS A 37 30.13 6.59 -4.16
N PRO A 38 31.29 6.01 -4.46
CA PRO A 38 31.59 5.51 -5.80
C PRO A 38 30.55 4.48 -6.27
N ALA A 39 30.22 4.52 -7.56
CA ALA A 39 29.32 3.55 -8.17
C ALA A 39 29.89 2.12 -8.10
N LYS A 40 29.04 1.13 -8.37
CA LYS A 40 29.45 -0.26 -8.40
C LYS A 40 30.50 -0.52 -9.48
N THR A 41 31.27 -1.59 -9.30
CA THR A 41 32.33 -1.99 -10.23
C THR A 41 31.83 -2.34 -11.64
N ASP A 42 30.55 -2.67 -11.78
CA ASP A 42 29.89 -2.92 -13.07
C ASP A 42 29.40 -1.63 -13.76
N GLY A 43 29.64 -0.47 -13.15
CA GLY A 43 29.23 0.84 -13.67
C GLY A 43 27.77 1.18 -13.40
N THR A 44 27.07 0.44 -12.54
CA THR A 44 25.69 0.72 -12.14
C THR A 44 25.62 1.49 -10.82
N LEU A 45 24.50 2.21 -10.64
CA LEU A 45 24.16 2.90 -9.40
C LEU A 45 22.68 2.62 -9.11
N SER A 46 22.36 2.09 -7.94
CA SER A 46 21.00 1.71 -7.54
C SER A 46 20.69 2.21 -6.14
N PHE A 47 19.64 3.00 -5.98
CA PHE A 47 19.23 3.54 -4.69
C PHE A 47 17.72 3.65 -4.59
N LEU A 48 17.20 3.63 -3.36
CA LEU A 48 15.78 3.85 -3.09
C LEU A 48 15.56 5.31 -2.67
N VAL A 49 14.38 5.85 -2.97
CA VAL A 49 13.96 7.21 -2.60
C VAL A 49 12.69 7.15 -1.77
N LEU A 50 12.69 7.79 -0.60
CA LEU A 50 11.59 7.78 0.35
C LEU A 50 11.37 9.18 0.93
N GLY A 51 10.12 9.61 1.02
CA GLY A 51 9.71 10.84 1.69
C GLY A 51 8.57 10.57 2.64
N ASP A 52 8.34 11.50 3.55
CA ASP A 52 7.12 11.58 4.34
C ASP A 52 6.87 10.34 5.22
N TRP A 53 7.83 10.08 6.10
CA TRP A 53 7.92 8.86 6.87
C TRP A 53 8.11 9.10 8.38
N GLY A 54 8.31 8.02 9.12
CA GLY A 54 8.75 8.11 10.51
C GLY A 54 7.65 8.16 11.55
N ARG A 55 6.70 7.23 11.48
CA ARG A 55 5.54 7.09 12.37
C ARG A 55 5.60 5.83 13.24
N LYS A 56 6.79 5.41 13.67
CA LYS A 56 6.99 4.28 14.58
C LYS A 56 6.40 2.96 14.07
N GLY A 57 6.43 2.76 12.74
CA GLY A 57 5.86 1.59 12.07
C GLY A 57 4.36 1.69 11.78
N ALA A 58 3.67 2.74 12.25
CA ALA A 58 2.26 2.96 11.94
C ALA A 58 2.06 3.49 10.51
N PHE A 59 0.80 3.54 10.06
CA PHE A 59 0.39 4.06 8.75
C PHE A 59 1.17 3.43 7.58
N ASN A 60 1.24 2.10 7.59
CA ASN A 60 1.94 1.28 6.60
C ASN A 60 3.46 1.49 6.50
N GLN A 61 4.08 2.26 7.41
CA GLN A 61 5.53 2.47 7.37
C GLN A 61 6.30 1.14 7.47
N SER A 62 5.87 0.22 8.35
CA SER A 62 6.50 -1.10 8.46
C SER A 62 6.32 -1.96 7.21
N GLU A 63 5.16 -1.88 6.57
CA GLU A 63 4.84 -2.57 5.33
C GLU A 63 5.66 -2.03 4.16
N VAL A 64 5.82 -0.70 4.05
CA VAL A 64 6.70 -0.05 3.08
C VAL A 64 8.16 -0.45 3.34
N ALA A 65 8.62 -0.42 4.59
CA ALA A 65 9.97 -0.86 4.96
C ALA A 65 10.24 -2.32 4.58
N LEU A 66 9.24 -3.20 4.73
CA LEU A 66 9.34 -4.60 4.31
C LEU A 66 9.51 -4.72 2.78
N GLN A 67 8.75 -3.96 1.99
CA GLN A 67 8.91 -3.99 0.53
C GLN A 67 10.22 -3.33 0.08
N MET A 68 10.61 -2.22 0.68
CA MET A 68 11.93 -1.61 0.45
C MET A 68 13.06 -2.61 0.73
N GLY A 69 12.94 -3.44 1.77
CA GLY A 69 13.92 -4.49 2.05
C GLY A 69 14.02 -5.54 0.95
N ARG A 70 12.88 -5.97 0.39
CA ARG A 70 12.83 -6.95 -0.71
C ARG A 70 13.42 -6.37 -2.01
N ILE A 71 12.92 -5.20 -2.41
CA ILE A 71 13.38 -4.52 -3.63
C ILE A 71 14.84 -4.09 -3.50
N GLY A 72 15.26 -3.66 -2.31
CA GLY A 72 16.64 -3.29 -2.03
C GLY A 72 17.60 -4.46 -2.18
N GLU A 73 17.16 -5.69 -1.86
CA GLU A 73 17.94 -6.91 -2.08
C GLU A 73 17.99 -7.27 -3.57
N GLU A 74 16.84 -7.21 -4.25
CA GLU A 74 16.73 -7.49 -5.68
C GLU A 74 17.61 -6.57 -6.54
N LEU A 75 17.64 -5.28 -6.21
CA LEU A 75 18.45 -4.27 -6.91
C LEU A 75 19.88 -4.15 -6.38
N ASP A 76 20.20 -4.83 -5.27
CA ASP A 76 21.46 -4.69 -4.53
C ASP A 76 21.83 -3.21 -4.30
N ILE A 77 20.99 -2.47 -3.58
CA ILE A 77 21.15 -1.00 -3.53
C ILE A 77 22.46 -0.53 -2.85
N ASP A 78 22.95 0.62 -3.32
CA ASP A 78 24.13 1.34 -2.80
C ASP A 78 23.79 2.15 -1.54
N PHE A 79 22.67 2.89 -1.59
CA PHE A 79 22.19 3.74 -0.50
C PHE A 79 20.68 4.03 -0.59
N VAL A 80 20.17 4.76 0.41
CA VAL A 80 18.79 5.28 0.44
C VAL A 80 18.83 6.81 0.49
N VAL A 81 17.93 7.44 -0.26
CA VAL A 81 17.70 8.88 -0.29
C VAL A 81 16.40 9.18 0.46
N SER A 82 16.47 10.06 1.46
CA SER A 82 15.28 10.62 2.12
C SER A 82 15.02 12.04 1.63
N THR A 83 13.84 12.29 1.07
CA THR A 83 13.43 13.62 0.55
C THR A 83 12.92 14.56 1.65
N GLY A 84 12.87 14.13 2.90
CA GLY A 84 12.46 14.96 4.04
C GLY A 84 11.14 14.52 4.66
N ASP A 85 10.72 15.27 5.67
CA ASP A 85 9.65 14.88 6.60
C ASP A 85 9.92 13.48 7.18
N ASN A 86 11.10 13.41 7.82
CA ASN A 86 11.68 12.16 8.29
C ASN A 86 10.98 11.61 9.53
N PHE A 87 10.38 12.50 10.34
CA PHE A 87 9.68 12.12 11.58
C PHE A 87 8.37 12.89 11.75
N TYR A 88 7.25 12.25 11.44
CA TYR A 88 5.92 12.80 11.68
C TYR A 88 5.45 12.71 13.15
N ASP A 89 4.59 13.61 13.63
CA ASP A 89 4.02 14.76 12.92
C ASP A 89 4.83 16.06 13.04
N ASP A 90 5.72 16.21 14.02
CA ASP A 90 6.46 17.46 14.25
C ASP A 90 7.93 17.19 14.59
N GLY A 91 8.64 16.50 13.68
CA GLY A 91 10.07 16.22 13.80
C GLY A 91 10.46 15.48 15.09
N LEU A 92 11.76 15.49 15.40
CA LEU A 92 12.25 15.05 16.71
C LEU A 92 12.17 16.19 17.72
N THR A 93 11.94 15.91 19.00
CA THR A 93 12.00 16.92 20.07
C THR A 93 13.43 17.26 20.50
N GLY A 94 14.39 16.37 20.24
CA GLY A 94 15.79 16.55 20.60
C GLY A 94 16.69 15.38 20.20
N LYS A 95 17.99 15.48 20.51
CA LYS A 95 19.04 14.50 20.11
C LYS A 95 18.90 13.12 20.79
N HIS A 96 18.03 13.01 21.77
CA HIS A 96 17.75 11.78 22.54
C HIS A 96 16.28 11.37 22.42
N ASP A 97 15.55 11.92 21.45
CA ASP A 97 14.17 11.53 21.21
C ASP A 97 14.13 10.08 20.73
N LYS A 98 13.33 9.25 21.42
CA LYS A 98 13.14 7.84 21.09
C LYS A 98 12.48 7.64 19.73
N ALA A 99 11.78 8.65 19.21
CA ALA A 99 11.19 8.60 17.88
C ALA A 99 12.25 8.29 16.80
N PHE A 100 13.51 8.70 16.99
CA PHE A 100 14.58 8.31 16.07
C PHE A 100 14.71 6.78 15.95
N GLU A 101 14.92 6.08 17.07
CA GLU A 101 15.06 4.62 17.06
C GLU A 101 13.75 3.91 16.71
N GLU A 102 12.62 4.40 17.24
CA GLU A 102 11.29 3.82 17.05
C GLU A 102 10.80 3.92 15.60
N SER A 103 11.19 4.98 14.88
CA SER A 103 10.73 5.26 13.51
C SER A 103 11.77 4.93 12.43
N PHE A 104 13.07 4.90 12.76
CA PHE A 104 14.15 4.64 11.80
C PHE A 104 14.86 3.31 12.08
N THR A 105 15.63 3.25 13.17
CA THR A 105 16.52 2.11 13.48
C THR A 105 15.77 0.78 13.59
N ARG A 106 14.62 0.78 14.25
CA ARG A 106 13.84 -0.45 14.50
C ARG A 106 12.85 -0.80 13.40
N ILE A 107 12.68 0.06 12.39
CA ILE A 107 11.74 -0.14 11.29
C ILE A 107 12.47 -0.67 10.05
N TYR A 108 13.52 0.03 9.61
CA TYR A 108 14.27 -0.32 8.41
C TYR A 108 15.41 -1.29 8.73
N THR A 109 15.06 -2.52 9.09
CA THR A 109 15.98 -3.54 9.63
C THR A 109 16.44 -4.58 8.61
N ALA A 110 15.89 -4.58 7.38
CA ALA A 110 16.34 -5.47 6.33
C ALA A 110 17.83 -5.27 6.00
N ASN A 111 18.53 -6.35 5.65
CA ASN A 111 19.97 -6.32 5.35
C ASN A 111 20.32 -5.34 4.23
N SER A 112 19.54 -5.35 3.15
CA SER A 112 19.65 -4.42 2.02
C SER A 112 19.47 -2.94 2.41
N LEU A 113 18.82 -2.65 3.54
CA LEU A 113 18.63 -1.29 4.08
C LEU A 113 19.69 -0.92 5.13
N GLN A 114 20.64 -1.81 5.44
CA GLN A 114 21.80 -1.52 6.29
C GLN A 114 22.91 -0.79 5.50
N LYS A 115 22.50 0.24 4.76
CA LYS A 115 23.34 1.07 3.88
C LYS A 115 23.32 2.52 4.36
N GLN A 116 24.10 3.40 3.73
CA GLN A 116 24.04 4.83 4.03
C GLN A 116 22.66 5.40 3.66
N TRP A 117 22.11 6.27 4.51
CA TRP A 117 20.94 7.09 4.24
C TRP A 117 21.36 8.54 4.12
N TYR A 118 21.04 9.16 2.99
CA TYR A 118 21.28 10.57 2.70
C TYR A 118 19.95 11.31 2.80
N SER A 119 19.82 12.23 3.74
CA SER A 119 18.54 12.82 4.12
C SER A 119 18.59 14.35 4.12
N VAL A 120 17.53 14.98 3.60
CA VAL A 120 17.24 16.41 3.80
C VAL A 120 16.10 16.58 4.79
N LEU A 121 15.89 17.82 5.23
CA LEU A 121 14.77 18.20 6.08
C LEU A 121 13.55 18.56 5.23
N GLY A 122 12.36 18.22 5.71
CA GLY A 122 11.09 18.75 5.23
C GLY A 122 10.45 19.74 6.21
N ASN A 123 9.27 20.26 5.90
CA ASN A 123 8.64 21.27 6.75
C ASN A 123 8.16 20.70 8.09
N HIS A 124 7.73 19.44 8.17
CA HIS A 124 7.39 18.79 9.44
C HIS A 124 8.62 18.57 10.32
N ASP A 125 9.81 18.36 9.73
CA ASP A 125 11.06 18.26 10.50
C ASP A 125 11.42 19.56 11.22
N TYR A 126 11.12 20.70 10.58
CA TYR A 126 11.29 22.01 11.17
C TYR A 126 10.24 22.33 12.24
N ARG A 127 9.11 21.63 12.31
CA ARG A 127 8.14 21.85 13.40
C ARG A 127 8.64 21.32 14.75
N GLY A 128 9.57 20.38 14.71
CA GLY A 128 10.31 19.90 15.85
C GLY A 128 11.65 20.61 16.04
N ASN A 129 12.67 19.82 16.35
CA ASN A 129 14.04 20.24 16.59
C ASN A 129 14.89 19.87 15.36
N ALA A 130 14.91 20.74 14.36
CA ALA A 130 15.68 20.53 13.14
C ALA A 130 17.16 20.26 13.44
N GLU A 131 17.75 21.03 14.37
CA GLU A 131 19.15 20.89 14.79
C GLU A 131 19.47 19.52 15.43
N ALA A 132 18.50 18.83 16.01
CA ALA A 132 18.69 17.48 16.51
C ALA A 132 18.93 16.49 15.37
N GLN A 133 18.16 16.62 14.28
CA GLN A 133 18.24 15.75 13.10
C GLN A 133 19.58 15.89 12.38
N LEU A 134 20.14 17.10 12.35
CA LEU A 134 21.45 17.41 11.77
C LEU A 134 22.65 16.95 12.63
N SER A 135 22.39 16.56 13.88
CA SER A 135 23.43 16.34 14.87
C SER A 135 24.24 15.08 14.61
N HIS A 136 25.56 15.18 14.79
CA HIS A 136 26.46 14.02 14.86
C HIS A 136 26.03 12.99 15.92
N GLN A 137 25.22 13.36 16.91
CA GLN A 137 24.74 12.41 17.91
C GLN A 137 23.85 11.33 17.31
N LEU A 138 22.96 11.66 16.36
CA LEU A 138 22.10 10.65 15.72
C LEU A 138 22.93 9.66 14.89
N ARG A 139 23.99 10.15 14.23
CA ARG A 139 24.96 9.30 13.50
C ARG A 139 25.72 8.34 14.41
N LYS A 140 25.85 8.66 15.70
CA LYS A 140 26.44 7.76 16.70
C LYS A 140 25.43 6.70 17.19
N ILE A 141 24.14 7.02 17.18
CA ILE A 141 23.07 6.08 17.54
C ILE A 141 22.88 5.08 16.38
N ASP A 142 22.84 5.57 15.15
CA ASP A 142 22.75 4.74 13.94
C ASP A 142 23.64 5.33 12.84
N SER A 143 24.72 4.62 12.49
CA SER A 143 25.73 5.09 11.54
C SER A 143 25.21 5.25 10.12
N ARG A 144 24.06 4.66 9.80
CA ARG A 144 23.40 4.81 8.50
C ARG A 144 22.88 6.23 8.30
N TRP A 145 22.64 7.00 9.36
CA TRP A 145 22.01 8.31 9.26
C TRP A 145 22.98 9.41 8.78
N LEU A 146 22.65 10.11 7.69
CA LEU A 146 23.27 11.38 7.32
C LEU A 146 22.20 12.38 6.92
N CYS A 147 21.85 13.28 7.83
CA CYS A 147 21.00 14.42 7.53
C CYS A 147 21.79 15.73 7.62
N LEU A 148 21.66 16.55 6.57
CA LEU A 148 22.19 17.91 6.45
C LEU A 148 21.16 18.78 5.72
N ARG A 149 21.24 20.10 5.87
CA ARG A 149 20.34 21.03 5.17
C ARG A 149 20.54 20.96 3.65
N SER A 150 21.78 21.21 3.21
CA SER A 150 22.17 21.13 1.79
C SER A 150 23.57 20.59 1.67
N PHE A 151 23.79 19.66 0.73
CA PHE A 151 25.05 18.96 0.52
C PHE A 151 25.05 18.24 -0.83
N ILE A 152 26.18 17.64 -1.21
CA ILE A 152 26.35 16.94 -2.48
C ILE A 152 26.88 15.54 -2.21
N VAL A 153 26.32 14.55 -2.89
CA VAL A 153 26.88 13.20 -2.98
C VAL A 153 27.41 13.00 -4.40
N ASN A 154 28.71 12.80 -4.53
CA ASN A 154 29.35 12.42 -5.78
C ASN A 154 29.44 10.90 -5.85
N ALA A 155 28.72 10.32 -6.81
CA ALA A 155 28.69 8.88 -7.06
C ALA A 155 29.37 8.50 -8.38
N GLU A 156 30.30 9.34 -8.84
CA GLU A 156 31.06 9.22 -10.10
C GLU A 156 30.18 9.33 -11.37
N LEU A 157 29.24 8.40 -11.52
CA LEU A 157 28.24 8.38 -12.60
C LEU A 157 27.22 9.52 -12.44
N ALA A 158 26.83 9.81 -11.20
CA ALA A 158 25.85 10.82 -10.85
C ALA A 158 26.37 11.75 -9.75
N GLU A 159 26.02 13.04 -9.80
CA GLU A 159 26.11 13.94 -8.65
C GLU A 159 24.69 14.28 -8.18
N ILE A 160 24.46 14.07 -6.89
CA ILE A 160 23.16 14.28 -6.23
C ILE A 160 23.29 15.51 -5.31
N PHE A 161 22.52 16.56 -5.61
CA PHE A 161 22.52 17.83 -4.91
C PHE A 161 21.30 17.90 -3.99
N PHE A 162 21.53 17.76 -2.70
CA PHE A 162 20.52 17.88 -1.67
C PHE A 162 20.32 19.35 -1.29
N VAL A 163 19.07 19.80 -1.28
CA VAL A 163 18.72 21.22 -1.13
C VAL A 163 17.61 21.37 -0.09
N ASP A 164 17.89 22.18 0.93
CA ASP A 164 16.90 22.58 1.94
C ASP A 164 15.84 23.51 1.32
N THR A 165 14.68 22.96 0.95
CA THR A 165 13.64 23.74 0.30
C THR A 165 12.68 24.42 1.27
N THR A 166 12.66 24.05 2.56
CA THR A 166 11.74 24.61 3.55
C THR A 166 11.87 26.13 3.70
N PRO A 167 13.09 26.72 3.76
CA PRO A 167 13.25 28.18 3.84
C PRO A 167 12.82 28.97 2.59
N PHE A 168 12.51 28.30 1.46
CA PHE A 168 11.99 28.99 0.27
C PHE A 168 10.53 29.42 0.44
N VAL A 169 9.75 28.67 1.21
CA VAL A 169 8.30 28.85 1.36
C VAL A 169 8.03 30.01 2.31
N GLN A 170 7.56 31.13 1.77
CA GLN A 170 7.47 32.38 2.53
C GLN A 170 6.40 32.32 3.63
N SER A 171 5.32 31.57 3.41
CA SER A 171 4.21 31.44 4.35
C SER A 171 4.66 30.86 5.69
N TYR A 172 5.65 29.96 5.73
CA TYR A 172 6.14 29.41 7.01
C TYR A 172 6.76 30.46 7.95
N PHE A 173 7.14 31.63 7.43
CA PHE A 173 7.64 32.75 8.23
C PHE A 173 6.58 33.80 8.55
N THR A 174 5.56 33.95 7.70
CA THR A 174 4.58 35.05 7.80
C THR A 174 3.21 34.61 8.30
N ASP A 175 2.83 33.37 8.00
CA ASP A 175 1.57 32.75 8.36
C ASP A 175 1.76 31.23 8.52
N ALA A 176 2.31 30.85 9.66
CA ALA A 176 2.71 29.47 9.94
C ALA A 176 1.53 28.50 10.14
N GLY A 177 0.27 28.93 9.94
CA GLY A 177 -0.90 28.07 10.04
C GLY A 177 -1.11 27.46 11.43
N GLY A 178 -0.64 28.13 12.49
CA GLY A 178 -0.68 27.63 13.86
C GLY A 178 0.49 26.72 14.26
N HIS A 179 1.43 26.46 13.35
CA HIS A 179 2.65 25.70 13.66
C HIS A 179 3.78 26.62 14.14
N THR A 180 4.72 26.04 14.89
CA THR A 180 5.99 26.69 15.24
C THR A 180 7.11 26.01 14.46
N TYR A 181 8.02 26.79 13.91
CA TYR A 181 9.14 26.28 13.12
C TYR A 181 10.48 26.63 13.78
N ASP A 182 11.41 25.66 13.81
CA ASP A 182 12.76 25.78 14.32
C ASP A 182 13.71 26.36 13.27
N TRP A 183 13.77 27.70 13.24
CA TRP A 183 14.65 28.44 12.36
C TRP A 183 16.09 28.61 12.89
N ARG A 184 16.49 27.89 13.94
CA ARG A 184 17.90 27.94 14.36
C ARG A 184 18.79 27.49 13.19
N GLY A 185 19.93 28.16 13.02
CA GLY A 185 20.80 27.95 11.85
C GLY A 185 20.32 28.64 10.57
N ILE A 186 19.06 29.08 10.48
CA ILE A 186 18.54 29.91 9.40
C ILE A 186 18.51 31.36 9.88
N GLY A 187 19.42 32.19 9.35
CA GLY A 187 19.45 33.62 9.64
C GLY A 187 18.28 34.36 8.98
N SER A 188 18.59 35.34 8.13
CA SER A 188 17.54 35.91 7.26
C SER A 188 17.14 34.89 6.19
N PRO A 189 15.85 34.52 6.04
CA PRO A 189 15.42 33.56 5.02
C PRO A 189 15.83 33.98 3.61
N ARG A 190 15.70 35.28 3.31
CA ARG A 190 16.14 35.86 2.03
C ARG A 190 17.64 35.68 1.81
N ALA A 191 18.47 35.94 2.83
CA ALA A 191 19.92 35.80 2.70
C ALA A 191 20.34 34.33 2.59
N TYR A 192 19.70 33.45 3.37
CA TYR A 192 19.93 32.01 3.33
C TYR A 192 19.62 31.43 1.95
N VAL A 193 18.42 31.70 1.43
CA VAL A 193 17.98 31.24 0.10
C VAL A 193 18.87 31.81 -1.00
N ALA A 194 19.27 33.09 -0.92
CA ALA A 194 20.16 33.70 -1.91
C ALA A 194 21.55 33.04 -1.93
N ASN A 195 22.12 32.74 -0.75
CA ASN A 195 23.40 32.04 -0.64
C ASN A 195 23.30 30.60 -1.15
N LEU A 196 22.27 29.85 -0.74
CA LEU A 196 22.03 28.48 -1.20
C LEU A 196 21.88 28.42 -2.73
N ILE A 197 21.11 29.33 -3.32
CA ILE A 197 21.00 29.46 -4.78
C ILE A 197 22.35 29.72 -5.43
N LYS A 198 23.17 30.61 -4.85
CA LYS A 198 24.50 30.94 -5.37
C LYS A 198 25.41 29.71 -5.35
N GLU A 199 25.46 29.00 -4.22
CA GLU A 199 26.30 27.81 -4.02
C GLU A 199 25.85 26.65 -4.91
N LEU A 200 24.55 26.35 -4.96
CA LEU A 200 23.99 25.31 -5.83
C LEU A 200 24.28 25.59 -7.30
N LYS A 201 24.08 26.84 -7.74
CA LYS A 201 24.37 27.25 -9.13
C LYS A 201 25.84 27.09 -9.48
N LEU A 202 26.76 27.36 -8.54
CA LEU A 202 28.19 27.13 -8.76
C LEU A 202 28.48 25.64 -8.87
N ALA A 203 28.00 24.84 -7.92
CA ALA A 203 28.23 23.40 -7.88
C ALA A 203 27.68 22.68 -9.14
N LEU A 204 26.48 23.04 -9.61
CA LEU A 204 25.88 22.48 -10.82
C LEU A 204 26.65 22.83 -12.10
N ARG A 205 27.29 24.01 -12.15
CA ARG A 205 28.13 24.45 -13.28
C ARG A 205 29.47 23.73 -13.31
N GLU A 206 30.03 23.46 -12.14
CA GLU A 206 31.29 22.75 -12.00
C GLU A 206 31.15 21.24 -12.20
N SER A 207 29.95 20.72 -11.94
CA SER A 207 29.59 19.32 -12.09
C SER A 207 29.85 18.80 -13.50
N ARG A 208 30.64 17.72 -13.57
CA ARG A 208 30.95 16.96 -14.79
C ARG A 208 30.29 15.59 -14.80
N ALA A 209 29.49 15.27 -13.78
CA ALA A 209 28.77 14.01 -13.70
C ALA A 209 27.84 13.85 -14.91
N LYS A 210 27.65 12.60 -15.34
CA LYS A 210 26.77 12.26 -16.46
C LYS A 210 25.30 12.53 -16.10
N TRP A 211 24.95 12.27 -14.84
CA TRP A 211 23.63 12.53 -14.30
C TRP A 211 23.69 13.57 -13.19
N LYS A 212 22.82 14.57 -13.24
CA LYS A 212 22.65 15.57 -12.20
C LYS A 212 21.26 15.44 -11.60
N ILE A 213 21.21 15.09 -10.32
CA ILE A 213 19.97 14.84 -9.59
C ILE A 213 19.87 15.88 -8.49
N VAL A 214 18.76 16.61 -8.40
CA VAL A 214 18.50 17.53 -7.30
C VAL A 214 17.42 16.95 -6.41
N VAL A 215 17.67 16.90 -5.11
CA VAL A 215 16.76 16.36 -4.10
C VAL A 215 16.36 17.48 -3.15
N GLY A 216 15.07 17.70 -2.97
CA GLY A 216 14.50 18.58 -1.93
C GLY A 216 13.26 17.94 -1.32
N HIS A 217 12.54 18.68 -0.48
CA HIS A 217 11.29 18.17 0.09
C HIS A 217 10.06 18.59 -0.70
N HIS A 218 9.96 19.88 -1.02
CA HIS A 218 8.78 20.50 -1.66
C HIS A 218 8.75 20.32 -3.18
N ALA A 219 7.56 20.19 -3.77
CA ALA A 219 7.41 19.99 -5.20
C ALA A 219 7.66 21.28 -6.02
N ILE A 220 8.39 21.17 -7.14
CA ILE A 220 8.42 22.22 -8.19
C ILE A 220 7.22 22.05 -9.12
N ARG A 221 6.92 20.81 -9.49
CA ARG A 221 5.74 20.39 -10.24
C ARG A 221 5.04 19.29 -9.49
N SER A 222 3.74 19.44 -9.24
CA SER A 222 2.90 18.34 -8.77
C SER A 222 1.42 18.60 -9.05
N ILE A 223 0.69 17.53 -9.33
CA ILE A 223 -0.77 17.52 -9.33
C ILE A 223 -1.36 17.04 -7.99
N GLY A 224 -0.52 16.78 -6.99
CA GLY A 224 -0.94 16.40 -5.63
C GLY A 224 -1.61 17.54 -4.87
N HIS A 225 -1.94 17.26 -3.61
CA HIS A 225 -2.64 18.19 -2.73
C HIS A 225 -1.94 19.55 -2.60
N HIS A 226 -0.63 19.54 -2.34
CA HIS A 226 0.17 20.75 -2.19
C HIS A 226 0.41 21.40 -3.54
N GLY A 227 0.77 20.61 -4.56
CA GLY A 227 1.01 21.09 -5.91
C GLY A 227 2.29 21.91 -6.02
N ASP A 228 2.43 22.66 -7.11
CA ASP A 228 3.60 23.49 -7.38
C ASP A 228 3.91 24.49 -6.25
N THR A 229 5.17 24.49 -5.79
CA THR A 229 5.69 25.53 -4.89
C THR A 229 6.20 26.71 -5.70
N GLU A 230 5.41 27.79 -5.76
CA GLU A 230 5.68 28.99 -6.57
C GLU A 230 7.09 29.61 -6.36
N GLU A 231 7.59 29.62 -5.13
CA GLU A 231 8.93 30.12 -4.84
C GLU A 231 10.03 29.25 -5.45
N LEU A 232 9.83 27.93 -5.54
CA LEU A 232 10.76 27.02 -6.22
C LEU A 232 10.64 27.13 -7.74
N VAL A 233 9.42 27.26 -8.26
CA VAL A 233 9.18 27.49 -9.69
C VAL A 233 9.87 28.77 -10.17
N SER A 234 9.81 29.85 -9.38
CA SER A 234 10.40 31.12 -9.75
C SER A 234 11.91 31.20 -9.51
N LYS A 235 12.44 30.57 -8.46
CA LYS A 235 13.85 30.75 -8.05
C LYS A 235 14.75 29.56 -8.37
N LEU A 236 14.25 28.33 -8.26
CA LEU A 236 15.05 27.12 -8.39
C LEU A 236 14.96 26.51 -9.79
N LEU A 237 13.76 26.38 -10.35
CA LEU A 237 13.56 25.77 -11.66
C LEU A 237 14.41 26.41 -12.79
N PRO A 238 14.57 27.74 -12.89
CA PRO A 238 15.44 28.33 -13.92
C PRO A 238 16.90 27.89 -13.80
N ILE A 239 17.37 27.60 -12.58
CA ILE A 239 18.72 27.11 -12.32
C ILE A 239 18.85 25.64 -12.76
N LEU A 240 17.83 24.83 -12.50
CA LEU A 240 17.81 23.43 -12.94
C LEU A 240 17.86 23.34 -14.47
N LYS A 241 17.00 24.13 -15.15
CA LYS A 241 16.92 24.20 -16.61
C LYS A 241 18.26 24.61 -17.25
N VAL A 242 18.85 25.72 -16.81
CA VAL A 242 20.08 26.25 -17.45
C VAL A 242 21.31 25.37 -17.23
N ASN A 243 21.28 24.50 -16.22
CA ASN A 243 22.40 23.59 -15.92
C ASN A 243 22.14 22.14 -16.38
N ASN A 244 21.07 21.91 -17.15
CA ASN A 244 20.66 20.60 -17.66
C ASN A 244 20.58 19.53 -16.54
N VAL A 245 19.88 19.85 -15.46
CA VAL A 245 19.55 18.87 -14.43
C VAL A 245 18.62 17.82 -15.02
N ASP A 246 18.88 16.54 -14.74
CA ASP A 246 18.09 15.43 -15.30
C ASP A 246 16.85 15.16 -14.45
N PHE A 247 17.01 15.12 -13.13
CA PHE A 247 15.95 14.75 -12.19
C PHE A 247 15.85 15.76 -11.04
N TYR A 248 14.63 16.14 -10.71
CA TYR A 248 14.28 16.76 -9.44
C TYR A 248 13.39 15.81 -8.64
N MET A 249 13.81 15.43 -7.44
CA MET A 249 13.11 14.48 -6.56
C MET A 249 12.61 15.18 -5.29
N ASN A 250 11.37 14.89 -4.88
CA ASN A 250 10.73 15.49 -3.72
C ASN A 250 9.80 14.51 -2.96
N GLY A 251 9.23 14.93 -1.82
CA GLY A 251 8.31 14.11 -1.01
C GLY A 251 6.98 14.78 -0.67
N HIS A 252 6.92 16.10 -0.61
CA HIS A 252 5.84 16.84 0.06
C HIS A 252 4.41 16.47 -0.37
N ASP A 253 4.20 16.17 -1.65
CA ASP A 253 2.93 15.63 -2.12
C ASP A 253 2.88 14.13 -1.83
N HIS A 254 2.09 13.75 -0.81
CA HIS A 254 1.97 12.40 -0.24
C HIS A 254 1.47 11.33 -1.23
N CYS A 255 2.23 11.07 -2.28
CA CYS A 255 1.95 10.19 -3.41
C CYS A 255 3.27 9.76 -4.07
N LEU A 256 3.18 8.93 -5.10
CA LEU A 256 4.25 8.72 -6.06
C LEU A 256 3.86 9.38 -7.38
N GLU A 257 4.78 10.11 -8.00
CA GLU A 257 4.46 10.91 -9.18
C GLU A 257 5.65 11.02 -10.12
N HIS A 258 5.37 11.09 -11.43
CA HIS A 258 6.33 11.48 -12.46
C HIS A 258 5.68 12.46 -13.43
N ILE A 259 6.26 13.66 -13.50
CA ILE A 259 5.93 14.71 -14.48
C ILE A 259 7.18 15.02 -15.31
N SER A 260 7.05 14.98 -16.64
CA SER A 260 8.06 15.54 -17.54
C SER A 260 7.85 17.03 -17.74
N ASP A 261 8.90 17.84 -17.60
CA ASP A 261 8.81 19.25 -17.98
C ASP A 261 8.53 19.39 -19.48
N THR A 262 7.69 20.34 -19.85
CA THR A 262 7.29 20.55 -21.25
C THR A 262 8.26 21.45 -22.02
N GLU A 263 9.14 22.17 -21.32
CA GLU A 263 10.06 23.16 -21.88
C GLU A 263 11.54 22.79 -21.74
N SER A 264 11.85 21.70 -21.04
CA SER A 264 13.21 21.27 -20.75
C SER A 264 13.26 19.74 -20.54
N PRO A 265 14.45 19.11 -20.55
CA PRO A 265 14.55 17.67 -20.33
C PRO A 265 14.36 17.26 -18.86
N VAL A 266 14.23 18.21 -17.93
CA VAL A 266 14.10 17.93 -16.49
C VAL A 266 12.88 17.04 -16.23
N GLN A 267 13.07 15.98 -15.45
CA GLN A 267 12.00 15.12 -14.95
C GLN A 267 11.75 15.42 -13.46
N PHE A 268 10.48 15.62 -13.10
CA PHE A 268 10.05 15.80 -11.71
C PHE A 268 9.48 14.50 -11.18
N LEU A 269 10.02 14.06 -10.04
CA LEU A 269 9.63 12.83 -9.37
C LEU A 269 9.21 13.15 -7.94
N THR A 270 8.07 12.62 -7.52
CA THR A 270 7.61 12.69 -6.12
C THR A 270 7.62 11.29 -5.53
N SER A 271 8.23 11.13 -4.36
CA SER A 271 8.20 9.92 -3.55
C SER A 271 7.79 10.29 -2.11
N GLY A 272 6.53 10.69 -1.94
CA GLY A 272 5.94 11.18 -0.69
C GLY A 272 5.12 10.16 0.09
N ALA A 273 5.13 8.90 -0.32
CA ALA A 273 4.20 7.88 0.19
C ALA A 273 4.81 6.98 1.29
N GLY A 274 5.83 7.45 2.04
CA GLY A 274 6.62 6.58 2.92
C GLY A 274 5.93 6.11 4.20
N SER A 275 5.00 6.90 4.72
CA SER A 275 4.12 6.51 5.84
C SER A 275 2.76 7.22 5.81
N LYS A 276 2.48 7.98 4.75
CA LYS A 276 1.26 8.75 4.58
C LYS A 276 1.05 8.94 3.09
N ALA A 277 -0.08 8.46 2.58
CA ALA A 277 -0.51 8.71 1.22
C ALA A 277 -1.87 9.40 1.24
N TRP A 278 -2.05 10.42 0.40
CA TRP A 278 -3.30 11.17 0.31
C TRP A 278 -4.09 10.75 -0.92
N ARG A 279 -5.00 9.81 -0.69
CA ARG A 279 -5.82 9.22 -1.75
C ARG A 279 -6.86 10.19 -2.28
N GLY A 280 -6.96 10.30 -3.60
CA GLY A 280 -7.95 11.11 -4.32
C GLY A 280 -7.73 12.63 -4.22
N ASP A 281 -6.62 13.05 -3.63
CA ASP A 281 -6.30 14.46 -3.38
C ASP A 281 -5.47 15.01 -4.54
N ILE A 282 -6.12 15.12 -5.70
CA ILE A 282 -5.51 15.57 -6.94
C ILE A 282 -6.04 16.96 -7.26
N LYS A 283 -5.14 17.92 -7.46
CA LYS A 283 -5.50 19.18 -8.12
C LYS A 283 -5.72 18.90 -9.60
N GLU A 284 -6.94 19.13 -10.09
CA GLU A 284 -7.30 18.91 -11.50
C GLU A 284 -6.50 19.76 -12.51
N LYS A 285 -5.72 20.74 -12.03
CA LYS A 285 -4.87 21.63 -12.82
C LYS A 285 -3.48 21.00 -13.01
N ASN A 286 -2.81 21.32 -14.11
CA ASN A 286 -1.41 20.94 -14.40
C ASN A 286 -1.14 19.46 -14.74
N ARG A 287 -2.06 18.79 -15.45
CA ARG A 287 -1.81 17.43 -15.98
C ARG A 287 -0.81 17.37 -17.15
N ASP A 288 -0.39 18.52 -17.67
CA ASP A 288 0.54 18.58 -18.78
C ASP A 288 1.89 17.97 -18.41
N GLY A 289 2.32 16.98 -19.18
CA GLY A 289 3.57 16.26 -18.92
C GLY A 289 3.47 15.15 -17.88
N LEU A 290 2.30 14.94 -17.23
CA LEU A 290 2.10 13.83 -16.30
C LEU A 290 2.31 12.47 -17.00
N LYS A 291 3.21 11.66 -16.46
CA LYS A 291 3.53 10.31 -16.96
C LYS A 291 3.03 9.22 -16.03
N PHE A 292 3.04 9.47 -14.73
CA PHE A 292 2.62 8.52 -13.72
C PHE A 292 2.14 9.26 -12.47
N PHE A 293 1.10 8.73 -11.83
CA PHE A 293 0.58 9.19 -10.56
C PHE A 293 0.00 8.02 -9.77
N TYR A 294 0.36 7.91 -8.50
CA TYR A 294 -0.11 6.88 -7.60
C TYR A 294 -0.29 7.47 -6.20
N ASP A 295 -1.54 7.63 -5.77
CA ASP A 295 -1.93 8.25 -4.50
C ASP A 295 -2.11 7.23 -3.35
N GLY A 296 -1.61 6.01 -3.52
CA GLY A 296 -1.80 4.93 -2.57
C GLY A 296 -3.09 4.13 -2.77
N GLN A 297 -3.72 4.14 -3.96
CA GLN A 297 -4.65 3.07 -4.33
C GLN A 297 -3.89 1.75 -4.35
N ALA A 298 -3.95 0.99 -3.27
CA ALA A 298 -3.80 -0.44 -3.44
C ALA A 298 -4.99 -0.86 -4.31
N GLU A 299 -4.79 -0.96 -5.62
CA GLU A 299 -5.69 -1.72 -6.49
C GLU A 299 -6.03 -3.03 -5.77
N LEU A 300 -7.29 -3.45 -5.84
CA LEU A 300 -7.69 -4.73 -5.26
C LEU A 300 -6.70 -5.79 -5.75
N GLN A 301 -5.99 -6.43 -4.82
CA GLN A 301 -4.94 -7.38 -5.16
C GLN A 301 -5.49 -8.41 -6.16
N ARG A 302 -4.81 -8.59 -7.30
CA ARG A 302 -5.25 -9.50 -8.35
C ARG A 302 -4.52 -10.84 -8.24
N PHE A 303 -5.26 -11.92 -8.41
CA PHE A 303 -4.76 -13.27 -8.59
C PHE A 303 -5.21 -13.77 -9.95
N GLU A 304 -4.37 -14.59 -10.57
CA GLU A 304 -4.67 -15.24 -11.85
C GLU A 304 -4.93 -16.72 -11.62
N GLN A 305 -5.95 -17.25 -12.29
CA GLN A 305 -6.27 -18.67 -12.32
C GLN A 305 -6.60 -19.08 -13.75
N PRO A 306 -5.74 -19.83 -14.44
CA PRO A 306 -6.01 -20.24 -15.81
C PRO A 306 -7.25 -21.14 -15.87
N ILE A 307 -7.96 -21.08 -17.00
CA ILE A 307 -9.04 -22.00 -17.33
C ILE A 307 -8.50 -23.37 -17.74
N LYS A 308 -9.38 -24.37 -17.76
CA LYS A 308 -9.08 -25.71 -18.27
C LYS A 308 -8.90 -25.69 -19.79
N GLU A 309 -8.22 -26.70 -20.32
CA GLU A 309 -8.00 -26.87 -21.78
C GLU A 309 -9.32 -26.92 -22.58
N ASP A 310 -10.41 -27.37 -21.94
CA ASP A 310 -11.72 -27.41 -22.58
C ASP A 310 -12.47 -26.07 -22.57
N GLY A 311 -11.82 -25.00 -22.10
CA GLY A 311 -12.37 -23.65 -22.02
C GLY A 311 -13.34 -23.41 -20.86
N SER A 312 -13.36 -24.31 -19.86
CA SER A 312 -14.20 -24.15 -18.67
C SER A 312 -13.41 -23.81 -17.40
N ILE A 313 -14.10 -23.23 -16.43
CA ILE A 313 -13.64 -23.08 -15.05
C ILE A 313 -14.69 -23.68 -14.12
N SER A 314 -14.29 -24.44 -13.10
CA SER A 314 -15.20 -25.08 -12.16
C SER A 314 -14.73 -24.89 -10.72
N PHE A 315 -15.62 -24.48 -9.83
CA PHE A 315 -15.28 -24.26 -8.43
C PHE A 315 -16.45 -24.57 -7.49
N LEU A 316 -16.11 -24.79 -6.22
CA LEU A 316 -17.10 -24.94 -5.14
C LEU A 316 -17.19 -23.65 -4.32
N VAL A 317 -18.36 -23.38 -3.74
CA VAL A 317 -18.61 -22.27 -2.82
C VAL A 317 -19.15 -22.84 -1.51
N VAL A 318 -18.61 -22.39 -0.39
CA VAL A 318 -19.08 -22.72 0.95
C VAL A 318 -18.89 -21.55 1.93
N GLY A 319 -19.90 -21.25 2.74
CA GLY A 319 -19.86 -20.24 3.80
C GLY A 319 -20.14 -20.83 5.17
N ASP A 320 -19.81 -20.06 6.21
CA ASP A 320 -20.31 -20.29 7.58
C ASP A 320 -19.95 -21.67 8.16
N TRP A 321 -18.73 -22.14 7.87
CA TRP A 321 -18.37 -23.55 7.98
C TRP A 321 -17.54 -23.93 9.21
N GLY A 322 -16.68 -23.06 9.74
CA GLY A 322 -15.60 -23.47 10.66
C GLY A 322 -16.00 -23.87 12.06
N ARG A 323 -16.27 -25.16 12.29
CA ARG A 323 -16.70 -25.71 13.60
C ARG A 323 -16.02 -27.04 13.95
N LYS A 324 -14.76 -27.25 13.57
CA LYS A 324 -13.97 -28.45 13.91
C LYS A 324 -14.63 -29.78 13.53
N GLY A 325 -15.31 -29.82 12.40
CA GLY A 325 -16.08 -30.98 11.92
C GLY A 325 -17.50 -31.09 12.50
N ASN A 326 -17.86 -30.27 13.50
CA ASN A 326 -19.18 -30.30 14.12
C ASN A 326 -20.26 -29.68 13.22
N TYR A 327 -21.52 -29.92 13.60
CA TYR A 327 -22.70 -29.47 12.85
C TYR A 327 -22.61 -29.85 11.37
N ASN A 328 -22.30 -31.13 11.10
CA ASN A 328 -22.15 -31.71 9.77
C ASN A 328 -21.09 -31.06 8.86
N GLN A 329 -20.20 -30.22 9.38
CA GLN A 329 -19.10 -29.67 8.59
C GLN A 329 -18.27 -30.78 7.92
N SER A 330 -17.95 -31.87 8.64
CA SER A 330 -17.23 -33.01 8.05
C SER A 330 -18.02 -33.73 6.96
N ASN A 331 -19.35 -33.79 7.07
CA ASN A 331 -20.19 -34.41 6.05
C ASN A 331 -20.27 -33.53 4.79
N VAL A 332 -20.41 -32.21 4.97
CA VAL A 332 -20.32 -31.24 3.86
C VAL A 332 -18.96 -31.35 3.18
N ALA A 333 -17.86 -31.38 3.95
CA ALA A 333 -16.50 -31.53 3.41
C ALA A 333 -16.33 -32.85 2.63
N PHE A 334 -16.90 -33.95 3.11
CA PHE A 334 -16.89 -35.23 2.40
C PHE A 334 -17.61 -35.15 1.04
N GLN A 335 -18.80 -34.53 0.99
CA GLN A 335 -19.54 -34.39 -0.26
C GLN A 335 -18.89 -33.38 -1.20
N MET A 336 -18.32 -32.28 -0.69
CA MET A 336 -17.49 -31.37 -1.47
C MET A 336 -16.31 -32.12 -2.10
N GLY A 337 -15.69 -33.07 -1.39
CA GLY A 337 -14.63 -33.91 -1.93
C GLY A 337 -15.10 -34.76 -3.11
N ARG A 338 -16.25 -35.42 -2.99
CA ARG A 338 -16.82 -36.25 -4.06
C ARG A 338 -17.21 -35.42 -5.29
N ILE A 339 -17.96 -34.34 -5.08
CA ILE A 339 -18.39 -33.46 -6.18
C ILE A 339 -17.20 -32.73 -6.80
N GLY A 340 -16.23 -32.32 -6.00
CA GLY A 340 -15.00 -31.70 -6.48
C GLY A 340 -14.17 -32.62 -7.37
N GLU A 341 -14.18 -33.92 -7.11
CA GLU A 341 -13.55 -34.94 -7.96
C GLU A 341 -14.33 -35.13 -9.26
N GLU A 342 -15.66 -35.23 -9.19
CA GLU A 342 -16.54 -35.36 -10.37
C GLU A 342 -16.41 -34.18 -11.35
N LEU A 343 -16.34 -32.95 -10.82
CA LEU A 343 -16.24 -31.73 -11.62
C LEU A 343 -14.79 -31.35 -11.97
N ASN A 344 -13.80 -32.07 -11.42
CA ASN A 344 -12.38 -31.71 -11.48
C ASN A 344 -12.16 -30.21 -11.20
N ILE A 345 -12.52 -29.75 -10.01
CA ILE A 345 -12.53 -28.32 -9.69
C ILE A 345 -11.13 -27.67 -9.72
N ASP A 346 -11.10 -26.38 -10.03
CA ASP A 346 -9.91 -25.55 -10.09
C ASP A 346 -9.58 -24.95 -8.72
N PHE A 347 -10.60 -24.48 -7.99
CA PHE A 347 -10.46 -23.85 -6.68
C PHE A 347 -11.74 -23.95 -5.83
N VAL A 348 -11.66 -23.44 -4.59
CA VAL A 348 -12.80 -23.30 -3.68
C VAL A 348 -12.93 -21.84 -3.25
N VAL A 349 -14.17 -21.36 -3.14
CA VAL A 349 -14.53 -20.03 -2.65
C VAL A 349 -15.14 -20.16 -1.26
N SER A 350 -14.62 -19.39 -0.30
CA SER A 350 -15.24 -19.20 1.01
C SER A 350 -15.90 -17.83 1.10
N THR A 351 -17.20 -17.80 1.42
CA THR A 351 -17.96 -16.55 1.63
C THR A 351 -17.83 -15.99 3.06
N GLY A 352 -16.88 -16.50 3.85
CA GLY A 352 -16.55 -15.99 5.17
C GLY A 352 -17.28 -16.67 6.33
N ASP A 353 -17.10 -16.12 7.52
CA ASP A 353 -17.33 -16.80 8.80
C ASP A 353 -16.57 -18.13 8.85
N ASN A 354 -15.27 -17.99 8.61
CA ASN A 354 -14.35 -19.10 8.45
C ASN A 354 -14.09 -19.83 9.77
N PHE A 355 -14.17 -19.16 10.92
CA PHE A 355 -13.93 -19.77 12.23
C PHE A 355 -14.92 -19.27 13.29
N TYR A 356 -15.76 -20.17 13.80
CA TYR A 356 -16.75 -19.88 14.83
C TYR A 356 -16.24 -20.17 16.25
N GLU A 357 -16.72 -19.47 17.28
CA GLU A 357 -17.72 -18.36 17.23
C GLU A 357 -17.06 -16.97 17.20
N ASP A 358 -15.75 -16.87 17.46
CA ASP A 358 -15.05 -15.59 17.58
C ASP A 358 -13.69 -15.61 16.86
N GLY A 359 -13.66 -16.08 15.62
CA GLY A 359 -12.48 -16.08 14.76
C GLY A 359 -11.28 -16.85 15.34
N LEU A 360 -10.10 -16.63 14.75
CA LEU A 360 -8.82 -17.11 15.32
C LEU A 360 -8.28 -16.11 16.33
N ARG A 361 -7.56 -16.57 17.37
CA ARG A 361 -6.89 -15.69 18.35
C ARG A 361 -5.53 -15.19 17.86
N SER A 362 -4.84 -16.00 17.08
CA SER A 362 -3.51 -15.69 16.53
C SER A 362 -3.21 -16.59 15.31
N VAL A 363 -2.07 -16.36 14.64
CA VAL A 363 -1.58 -17.21 13.55
C VAL A 363 -1.24 -18.64 13.98
N ASN A 364 -1.08 -18.89 15.29
CA ASN A 364 -0.77 -20.20 15.86
C ASN A 364 -2.01 -20.86 16.49
N ASP A 365 -3.21 -20.32 16.25
CA ASP A 365 -4.43 -20.86 16.85
C ASP A 365 -4.75 -22.25 16.26
N PRO A 366 -4.84 -23.31 17.09
CA PRO A 366 -5.11 -24.66 16.60
C PRO A 366 -6.48 -24.81 15.95
N GLU A 367 -7.40 -23.85 16.12
CA GLU A 367 -8.68 -23.84 15.42
C GLU A 367 -8.52 -23.76 13.90
N PHE A 368 -7.42 -23.17 13.39
CA PHE A 368 -7.11 -23.18 11.96
C PHE A 368 -7.02 -24.60 11.42
N GLU A 369 -6.10 -25.41 11.97
CA GLU A 369 -5.96 -26.80 11.53
C GLU A 369 -7.21 -27.64 11.81
N LYS A 370 -7.82 -27.46 13.00
CA LYS A 370 -8.96 -28.29 13.42
C LYS A 370 -10.23 -28.03 12.60
N SER A 371 -10.46 -26.81 12.15
CA SER A 371 -11.64 -26.43 11.38
C SER A 371 -11.39 -26.40 9.87
N PHE A 372 -10.15 -26.25 9.41
CA PHE A 372 -9.81 -26.17 7.99
C PHE A 372 -8.94 -27.35 7.54
N SER A 373 -7.66 -27.37 7.91
CA SER A 373 -6.68 -28.30 7.33
C SER A 373 -7.02 -29.78 7.54
N LYS A 374 -7.56 -30.14 8.71
CA LYS A 374 -7.91 -31.52 9.07
C LYS A 374 -9.32 -31.91 8.67
N ILE A 375 -10.13 -30.98 8.16
CA ILE A 375 -11.51 -31.23 7.73
C ILE A 375 -11.59 -31.45 6.22
N TYR A 376 -10.99 -30.54 5.45
CA TYR A 376 -11.07 -30.58 3.99
C TYR A 376 -9.88 -31.34 3.38
N THR A 377 -9.79 -32.63 3.66
CA THR A 377 -8.62 -33.49 3.36
C THR A 377 -8.73 -34.26 2.04
N ALA A 378 -9.88 -34.22 1.37
CA ALA A 378 -10.07 -34.89 0.08
C ALA A 378 -9.07 -34.37 -0.97
N LYS A 379 -8.58 -35.26 -1.85
CA LYS A 379 -7.59 -34.92 -2.89
C LYS A 379 -8.08 -33.81 -3.82
N SER A 380 -9.34 -33.85 -4.22
CA SER A 380 -10.01 -32.83 -5.03
C SER A 380 -10.10 -31.46 -4.35
N LEU A 381 -9.99 -31.40 -3.01
CA LEU A 381 -9.99 -30.15 -2.23
C LEU A 381 -8.58 -29.66 -1.88
N GLN A 382 -7.52 -30.35 -2.37
CA GLN A 382 -6.14 -29.88 -2.28
C GLN A 382 -5.84 -28.84 -3.38
N LYS A 383 -6.72 -27.85 -3.46
CA LYS A 383 -6.73 -26.74 -4.41
C LYS A 383 -6.64 -25.42 -3.64
N GLN A 384 -6.47 -24.31 -4.33
CA GLN A 384 -6.48 -23.00 -3.69
C GLN A 384 -7.88 -22.70 -3.14
N TRP A 385 -7.94 -22.13 -1.93
CA TRP A 385 -9.15 -21.59 -1.30
C TRP A 385 -9.06 -20.07 -1.25
N TYR A 386 -9.98 -19.40 -1.92
CA TYR A 386 -10.11 -17.94 -1.93
C TYR A 386 -11.21 -17.52 -0.97
N SER A 387 -10.84 -16.83 0.10
CA SER A 387 -11.71 -16.60 1.25
C SER A 387 -11.84 -15.12 1.60
N VAL A 388 -13.06 -14.68 1.90
CA VAL A 388 -13.32 -13.39 2.57
C VAL A 388 -13.59 -13.60 4.06
N LEU A 389 -13.63 -12.51 4.80
CA LEU A 389 -13.98 -12.50 6.22
C LEU A 389 -15.49 -12.31 6.41
N GLY A 390 -16.04 -12.99 7.42
CA GLY A 390 -17.38 -12.73 7.93
C GLY A 390 -17.38 -12.01 9.28
N ASN A 391 -18.56 -11.78 9.84
CA ASN A 391 -18.68 -11.05 11.09
C ASN A 391 -18.14 -11.82 12.31
N HIS A 392 -18.16 -13.16 12.32
CA HIS A 392 -17.55 -13.97 13.38
C HIS A 392 -16.02 -13.93 13.29
N ASP A 393 -15.46 -13.86 12.08
CA ASP A 393 -14.01 -13.70 11.89
C ASP A 393 -13.49 -12.41 12.50
N TYR A 394 -14.29 -11.35 12.37
CA TYR A 394 -14.03 -10.05 12.98
C TYR A 394 -14.11 -10.04 14.50
N ARG A 395 -14.75 -11.03 15.13
CA ARG A 395 -14.79 -11.10 16.60
C ARG A 395 -13.48 -11.60 17.20
N GLY A 396 -12.66 -12.26 16.38
CA GLY A 396 -11.32 -12.69 16.72
C GLY A 396 -10.24 -11.71 16.28
N ASN A 397 -9.11 -12.26 15.85
CA ASN A 397 -7.95 -11.56 15.34
C ASN A 397 -7.96 -11.61 13.81
N VAL A 398 -8.47 -10.55 13.18
CA VAL A 398 -8.57 -10.47 11.72
C VAL A 398 -7.19 -10.54 11.07
N LYS A 399 -6.19 -9.84 11.63
CA LYS A 399 -4.82 -9.87 11.10
C LYS A 399 -4.22 -11.27 11.08
N ALA A 400 -4.65 -12.18 11.96
CA ALA A 400 -4.19 -13.57 11.94
C ALA A 400 -4.68 -14.30 10.69
N GLN A 401 -5.97 -14.15 10.35
CA GLN A 401 -6.58 -14.80 9.18
C GLN A 401 -5.99 -14.28 7.86
N LEU A 402 -5.67 -12.99 7.81
CA LEU A 402 -5.04 -12.31 6.67
C LEU A 402 -3.54 -12.59 6.54
N SER A 403 -2.91 -13.17 7.56
CA SER A 403 -1.46 -13.31 7.61
C SER A 403 -0.96 -14.34 6.59
N PRO A 404 0.12 -14.02 5.83
CA PRO A 404 0.83 -15.03 5.04
C PRO A 404 1.34 -16.21 5.86
N MET A 405 1.44 -16.10 7.19
CA MET A 405 1.84 -17.22 8.03
C MET A 405 0.86 -18.40 7.96
N LEU A 406 -0.45 -18.16 7.80
CA LEU A 406 -1.40 -19.26 7.63
C LEU A 406 -1.20 -20.01 6.31
N ARG A 407 -0.73 -19.32 5.26
CA ARG A 407 -0.30 -19.95 3.99
C ARG A 407 0.90 -20.86 4.17
N ASN A 408 1.79 -20.53 5.11
CA ASN A 408 2.93 -21.39 5.42
C ASN A 408 2.51 -22.66 6.19
N ILE A 409 1.40 -22.61 6.93
CA ILE A 409 0.82 -23.76 7.63
C ILE A 409 0.05 -24.64 6.64
N ASP A 410 -0.78 -24.02 5.79
CA ASP A 410 -1.54 -24.69 4.74
C ASP A 410 -1.59 -23.80 3.49
N SER A 411 -0.86 -24.20 2.44
CA SER A 411 -0.68 -23.39 1.23
C SER A 411 -1.99 -23.13 0.47
N ARG A 412 -3.03 -23.91 0.74
CA ARG A 412 -4.36 -23.73 0.15
C ARG A 412 -5.06 -22.46 0.66
N TRP A 413 -4.65 -21.88 1.77
CA TRP A 413 -5.37 -20.78 2.40
C TRP A 413 -5.05 -19.41 1.78
N ILE A 414 -5.94 -18.80 1.02
CA ILE A 414 -5.88 -17.36 0.70
C ILE A 414 -7.07 -16.68 1.37
N CYS A 415 -6.78 -15.76 2.28
CA CYS A 415 -7.77 -14.88 2.86
C CYS A 415 -7.26 -13.44 2.84
N LEU A 416 -8.03 -12.57 2.21
CA LEU A 416 -7.84 -11.12 2.19
C LEU A 416 -9.18 -10.44 2.47
N ARG A 417 -9.14 -9.14 2.80
CA ARG A 417 -10.36 -8.35 2.98
C ARG A 417 -11.14 -8.25 1.67
N SER A 418 -10.46 -7.71 0.65
CA SER A 418 -10.99 -7.53 -0.68
C SER A 418 -9.88 -7.75 -1.71
N PHE A 419 -10.21 -8.42 -2.81
CA PHE A 419 -9.26 -8.82 -3.86
C PHE A 419 -10.02 -9.30 -5.11
N ILE A 420 -9.29 -9.52 -6.21
CA ILE A 420 -9.87 -10.01 -7.46
C ILE A 420 -9.19 -11.32 -7.84
N LEU A 421 -9.97 -12.28 -8.32
CA LEU A 421 -9.49 -13.47 -9.00
C LEU A 421 -9.93 -13.41 -10.47
N ASN A 422 -8.96 -13.29 -11.37
CA ASN A 422 -9.18 -13.30 -12.81
C ASN A 422 -8.95 -14.72 -13.35
N THR A 423 -9.89 -15.20 -14.16
CA THR A 423 -9.84 -16.50 -14.82
C THR A 423 -10.02 -16.39 -16.33
N GLU A 424 -9.61 -15.27 -16.94
CA GLU A 424 -9.79 -14.92 -18.36
C GLU A 424 -11.25 -14.70 -18.78
N ILE A 425 -12.14 -15.66 -18.53
CA ILE A 425 -13.57 -15.60 -18.86
C ILE A 425 -14.45 -15.19 -17.66
N VAL A 426 -13.95 -15.32 -16.43
CA VAL A 426 -14.64 -14.89 -15.19
C VAL A 426 -13.71 -13.99 -14.39
N GLU A 427 -14.22 -12.87 -13.89
CA GLU A 427 -13.59 -12.15 -12.79
C GLU A 427 -14.47 -12.24 -11.54
N LEU A 428 -13.86 -12.72 -10.45
CA LEU A 428 -14.47 -12.77 -9.12
C LEU A 428 -13.94 -11.61 -8.26
N PHE A 429 -14.84 -10.75 -7.80
CA PHE A 429 -14.54 -9.59 -6.96
C PHE A 429 -14.93 -9.92 -5.52
N PHE A 430 -13.94 -10.19 -4.67
CA PHE A 430 -14.12 -10.50 -3.27
C PHE A 430 -14.15 -9.22 -2.45
N ILE A 431 -15.16 -9.02 -1.61
CA ILE A 431 -15.43 -7.75 -0.91
C ILE A 431 -15.68 -7.97 0.59
N ASP A 432 -14.97 -7.22 1.42
CA ASP A 432 -15.16 -7.19 2.87
C ASP A 432 -16.45 -6.47 3.24
N THR A 433 -17.52 -7.25 3.41
CA THR A 433 -18.86 -6.69 3.73
C THR A 433 -19.05 -6.34 5.20
N THR A 434 -18.20 -6.82 6.12
CA THR A 434 -18.42 -6.63 7.57
C THR A 434 -18.39 -5.15 7.99
N PRO A 435 -17.47 -4.31 7.48
CA PRO A 435 -17.46 -2.88 7.79
C PRO A 435 -18.68 -2.11 7.28
N PHE A 436 -19.50 -2.65 6.38
CA PHE A 436 -20.72 -1.97 5.91
C PHE A 436 -21.82 -1.96 6.97
N VAL A 437 -21.85 -2.92 7.89
CA VAL A 437 -22.97 -3.10 8.81
C VAL A 437 -22.86 -2.15 10.02
N ASP A 438 -23.72 -1.13 10.08
CA ASP A 438 -23.72 -0.11 11.15
C ASP A 438 -23.92 -0.73 12.53
N LYS A 439 -24.76 -1.76 12.61
CA LYS A 439 -25.11 -2.43 13.86
C LYS A 439 -23.87 -2.94 14.61
N TYR A 440 -22.81 -3.37 13.91
CA TYR A 440 -21.59 -3.86 14.57
C TYR A 440 -20.76 -2.73 15.22
N PHE A 441 -20.89 -1.49 14.74
CA PHE A 441 -20.23 -0.34 15.34
C PHE A 441 -21.10 0.32 16.42
N LEU A 442 -22.40 0.46 16.15
CA LEU A 442 -23.32 1.23 16.99
C LEU A 442 -23.91 0.39 18.12
N ARG A 443 -24.11 -0.91 17.90
CA ARG A 443 -24.84 -1.82 18.82
C ARG A 443 -24.24 -3.24 18.80
N PRO A 444 -22.95 -3.43 19.10
CA PRO A 444 -22.29 -4.74 19.04
C PRO A 444 -22.77 -5.75 20.10
N LYS A 445 -23.67 -5.34 21.01
CA LYS A 445 -24.06 -6.10 22.19
C LYS A 445 -22.84 -6.41 23.07
N HIS A 446 -22.52 -7.69 23.26
CA HIS A 446 -21.38 -8.17 24.06
C HIS A 446 -20.19 -8.62 23.19
N HIS A 447 -20.29 -8.50 21.86
CA HIS A 447 -19.21 -8.89 20.97
C HIS A 447 -18.18 -7.78 20.87
N HIS A 448 -16.91 -8.17 20.83
CA HIS A 448 -15.80 -7.29 20.45
C HIS A 448 -15.51 -7.51 18.97
N TYR A 449 -15.18 -6.46 18.22
CA TYR A 449 -14.86 -6.54 16.80
C TYR A 449 -13.47 -5.93 16.56
N ASP A 450 -12.62 -6.62 15.81
CA ASP A 450 -11.29 -6.18 15.41
C ASP A 450 -11.35 -5.27 14.18
N TRP A 451 -11.45 -3.97 14.45
CA TRP A 451 -11.51 -2.93 13.41
C TRP A 451 -10.13 -2.47 12.92
N ARG A 452 -9.03 -3.16 13.29
CA ARG A 452 -7.69 -2.76 12.83
C ARG A 452 -7.60 -2.87 11.31
N GLY A 453 -7.12 -1.80 10.68
CA GLY A 453 -6.97 -1.72 9.22
C GLY A 453 -8.25 -1.36 8.46
N VAL A 454 -9.38 -1.12 9.13
CA VAL A 454 -10.60 -0.58 8.49
C VAL A 454 -11.05 0.75 9.08
N MET A 455 -10.22 1.36 9.93
CA MET A 455 -10.47 2.67 10.54
C MET A 455 -9.56 3.74 9.92
N PRO A 456 -10.08 4.96 9.64
CA PRO A 456 -11.47 5.40 9.79
C PRO A 456 -12.46 4.72 8.83
N ARG A 457 -13.57 4.22 9.36
CA ARG A 457 -14.56 3.39 8.63
C ARG A 457 -15.06 4.02 7.34
N GLN A 458 -15.44 5.30 7.39
CA GLN A 458 -15.99 5.99 6.23
C GLN A 458 -14.99 6.07 5.08
N HIS A 459 -13.72 6.35 5.40
CA HIS A 459 -12.64 6.36 4.42
C HIS A 459 -12.42 4.95 3.85
N TYR A 460 -12.37 3.92 4.71
CA TYR A 460 -12.26 2.53 4.25
C TYR A 460 -13.38 2.13 3.26
N LEU A 461 -14.64 2.42 3.59
CA LEU A 461 -15.78 2.08 2.73
C LEU A 461 -15.77 2.86 1.42
N SER A 462 -15.51 4.18 1.47
CA SER A 462 -15.40 5.01 0.27
C SER A 462 -14.31 4.50 -0.67
N ASN A 463 -13.18 4.07 -0.10
CA ASN A 463 -12.06 3.54 -0.85
C ASN A 463 -12.40 2.20 -1.50
N LEU A 464 -12.97 1.27 -0.73
CA LEU A 464 -13.36 -0.04 -1.22
C LEU A 464 -14.39 0.07 -2.35
N LEU A 465 -15.38 0.95 -2.21
CA LEU A 465 -16.39 1.18 -3.26
C LEU A 465 -15.75 1.76 -4.53
N LYS A 466 -14.84 2.74 -4.40
CA LYS A 466 -14.12 3.31 -5.55
C LYS A 466 -13.24 2.27 -6.25
N ASP A 467 -12.50 1.45 -5.50
CA ASP A 467 -11.63 0.42 -6.07
C ASP A 467 -12.44 -0.68 -6.77
N LEU A 468 -13.56 -1.08 -6.17
CA LEU A 468 -14.48 -2.03 -6.79
C LEU A 468 -15.12 -1.47 -8.06
N GLU A 469 -15.57 -0.21 -8.04
CA GLU A 469 -16.17 0.43 -9.22
C GLU A 469 -15.17 0.50 -10.37
N SER A 470 -13.95 0.97 -10.12
CA SER A 470 -12.89 1.01 -11.13
C SER A 470 -12.62 -0.39 -11.69
N ALA A 471 -12.43 -1.38 -10.81
CA ALA A 471 -12.14 -2.73 -11.25
C ALA A 471 -13.28 -3.36 -12.07
N LEU A 472 -14.54 -3.07 -11.73
CA LEU A 472 -15.70 -3.53 -12.49
C LEU A 472 -15.83 -2.82 -13.84
N GLN A 473 -15.47 -1.54 -13.93
CA GLN A 473 -15.46 -0.78 -15.19
C GLN A 473 -14.34 -1.25 -16.13
N ASP A 474 -13.17 -1.55 -15.58
CA ASP A 474 -11.99 -2.03 -16.32
C ASP A 474 -12.13 -3.50 -16.75
N SER A 475 -12.99 -4.26 -16.07
CA SER A 475 -13.22 -5.68 -16.32
C SER A 475 -13.79 -5.96 -17.70
N THR A 476 -13.03 -6.72 -18.49
CA THR A 476 -13.42 -7.24 -19.82
C THR A 476 -13.95 -8.67 -19.76
N ALA A 477 -13.98 -9.29 -18.58
CA ALA A 477 -14.40 -10.68 -18.39
C ALA A 477 -15.85 -10.90 -18.86
N ASN A 478 -16.10 -12.06 -19.46
CA ASN A 478 -17.44 -12.46 -19.87
C ASN A 478 -18.39 -12.57 -18.68
N TRP A 479 -17.91 -12.99 -17.51
CA TRP A 479 -18.70 -13.12 -16.29
C TRP A 479 -18.11 -12.29 -15.16
N LYS A 480 -18.93 -11.45 -14.52
CA LYS A 480 -18.55 -10.65 -13.35
C LYS A 480 -19.31 -11.18 -12.14
N ILE A 481 -18.59 -11.76 -11.18
CA ILE A 481 -19.16 -12.35 -9.96
C ILE A 481 -18.63 -11.62 -8.75
N VAL A 482 -19.50 -11.09 -7.90
CA VAL A 482 -19.09 -10.46 -6.64
C VAL A 482 -19.32 -11.43 -5.48
N VAL A 483 -18.31 -11.60 -4.64
CA VAL A 483 -18.33 -12.50 -3.47
C VAL A 483 -18.21 -11.66 -2.20
N GLY A 484 -19.16 -11.81 -1.28
CA GLY A 484 -19.15 -11.16 0.03
C GLY A 484 -19.64 -12.10 1.11
N HIS A 485 -19.70 -11.62 2.36
CA HIS A 485 -20.26 -12.42 3.45
C HIS A 485 -21.75 -12.17 3.65
N HIS A 486 -22.14 -10.90 3.80
CA HIS A 486 -23.51 -10.52 4.15
C HIS A 486 -24.47 -10.58 2.96
N THR A 487 -25.76 -10.69 3.25
CA THR A 487 -26.85 -10.75 2.27
C THR A 487 -27.23 -9.35 1.77
N ILE A 488 -27.30 -9.15 0.44
CA ILE A 488 -28.01 -7.99 -0.17
C ILE A 488 -29.51 -8.29 -0.29
N ARG A 489 -29.82 -9.53 -0.62
CA ARG A 489 -31.16 -10.11 -0.70
C ARG A 489 -31.13 -11.40 0.10
N SER A 490 -32.11 -11.61 0.98
CA SER A 490 -32.40 -12.93 1.53
C SER A 490 -33.78 -12.97 2.15
N VAL A 491 -34.41 -14.15 2.16
CA VAL A 491 -35.57 -14.48 3.02
C VAL A 491 -35.19 -15.30 4.24
N GLY A 492 -33.89 -15.48 4.50
CA GLY A 492 -33.38 -16.08 5.71
C GLY A 492 -33.55 -15.18 6.94
N ARG A 493 -33.04 -15.67 8.07
CA ARG A 493 -33.17 -15.04 9.39
C ARG A 493 -32.63 -13.62 9.44
N HIS A 494 -31.49 -13.36 8.80
CA HIS A 494 -30.86 -12.04 8.79
C HIS A 494 -31.52 -11.10 7.80
N GLY A 495 -32.06 -11.64 6.71
CA GLY A 495 -32.80 -10.87 5.71
C GLY A 495 -31.85 -10.00 4.89
N LYS A 496 -32.20 -8.74 4.64
CA LYS A 496 -31.41 -7.83 3.80
C LYS A 496 -30.49 -6.94 4.64
N THR A 497 -29.25 -6.74 4.19
CA THR A 497 -28.34 -5.75 4.77
C THR A 497 -28.56 -4.40 4.10
N LYS A 498 -29.23 -3.49 4.81
CA LYS A 498 -29.65 -2.18 4.31
C LYS A 498 -28.48 -1.38 3.71
N GLU A 499 -27.33 -1.37 4.38
CA GLU A 499 -26.16 -0.60 3.95
C GLU A 499 -25.59 -1.14 2.64
N LEU A 500 -25.69 -2.46 2.39
CA LEU A 500 -25.29 -3.02 1.10
C LEU A 500 -26.33 -2.74 0.00
N GLU A 501 -27.62 -2.72 0.32
CA GLU A 501 -28.65 -2.28 -0.64
C GLU A 501 -28.46 -0.82 -1.06
N GLU A 502 -28.03 0.05 -0.13
CA GLU A 502 -27.88 1.48 -0.39
C GLU A 502 -26.54 1.82 -1.06
N LEU A 503 -25.45 1.16 -0.68
CA LEU A 503 -24.09 1.55 -1.10
C LEU A 503 -23.48 0.63 -2.16
N LEU A 504 -23.75 -0.67 -2.09
CA LEU A 504 -23.09 -1.66 -2.94
C LEU A 504 -23.95 -2.05 -4.15
N LEU A 505 -25.24 -2.35 -3.92
CA LEU A 505 -26.12 -2.83 -4.97
C LEU A 505 -26.22 -1.88 -6.19
N PRO A 506 -26.35 -0.55 -6.04
CA PRO A 506 -26.43 0.34 -7.20
C PRO A 506 -25.17 0.27 -8.08
N LEU A 507 -24.00 0.12 -7.44
CA LEU A 507 -22.72 -0.04 -8.13
C LEU A 507 -22.66 -1.37 -8.89
N LEU A 508 -23.15 -2.47 -8.30
CA LEU A 508 -23.20 -3.77 -8.98
C LEU A 508 -24.14 -3.74 -10.19
N GLU A 509 -25.30 -3.09 -10.05
CA GLU A 509 -26.28 -2.94 -11.13
C GLU A 509 -25.76 -2.05 -12.26
N ALA A 510 -25.13 -0.92 -11.94
CA ALA A 510 -24.54 -0.01 -12.93
C ALA A 510 -23.43 -0.67 -13.76
N ASN A 511 -22.75 -1.67 -13.20
CA ASN A 511 -21.63 -2.36 -13.85
C ASN A 511 -21.97 -3.76 -14.40
N ASN A 512 -23.26 -4.08 -14.52
CA ASN A 512 -23.77 -5.33 -15.13
C ASN A 512 -23.17 -6.60 -14.49
N VAL A 513 -23.03 -6.63 -13.16
CA VAL A 513 -22.65 -7.84 -12.43
C VAL A 513 -23.66 -8.96 -12.70
N ASP A 514 -23.19 -10.19 -12.82
CA ASP A 514 -24.05 -11.34 -13.12
C ASP A 514 -24.55 -12.04 -11.87
N MET A 515 -23.67 -12.19 -10.88
CA MET A 515 -23.96 -12.93 -9.66
C MET A 515 -23.37 -12.22 -8.44
N TYR A 516 -24.15 -12.18 -7.38
CA TYR A 516 -23.66 -11.87 -6.03
C TYR A 516 -23.76 -13.12 -5.18
N ILE A 517 -22.63 -13.60 -4.65
CA ILE A 517 -22.54 -14.84 -3.87
C ILE A 517 -22.16 -14.52 -2.42
N ASN A 518 -22.95 -15.03 -1.47
CA ASN A 518 -22.77 -14.74 -0.05
C ASN A 518 -22.96 -15.94 0.88
N GLY A 519 -22.69 -15.72 2.18
CA GLY A 519 -22.99 -16.63 3.29
C GLY A 519 -23.93 -15.94 4.29
N HIS A 520 -23.56 -15.90 5.57
CA HIS A 520 -24.21 -15.19 6.68
C HIS A 520 -25.56 -15.75 7.09
N ASP A 521 -26.51 -15.85 6.16
CA ASP A 521 -27.72 -16.61 6.38
C ASP A 521 -27.41 -18.09 6.26
N HIS A 522 -27.66 -18.84 7.34
CA HIS A 522 -27.28 -20.25 7.47
C HIS A 522 -28.26 -21.17 6.72
N CYS A 523 -28.30 -20.99 5.39
CA CYS A 523 -29.17 -21.67 4.44
C CYS A 523 -28.50 -21.74 3.03
N LEU A 524 -29.21 -22.35 2.08
CA LEU A 524 -28.93 -22.23 0.65
C LEU A 524 -30.08 -21.49 -0.04
N GLU A 525 -29.77 -20.50 -0.88
CA GLU A 525 -30.79 -19.65 -1.48
C GLU A 525 -30.39 -19.19 -2.88
N HIS A 526 -31.40 -19.04 -3.74
CA HIS A 526 -31.28 -18.34 -5.01
C HIS A 526 -32.47 -17.39 -5.20
N ILE A 527 -32.16 -16.09 -5.29
CA ILE A 527 -33.09 -15.02 -5.63
C ILE A 527 -32.63 -14.41 -6.95
N ALA A 528 -33.54 -14.34 -7.93
CA ALA A 528 -33.30 -13.60 -9.17
C ALA A 528 -34.01 -12.25 -9.08
N SER A 529 -33.28 -11.16 -9.33
CA SER A 529 -33.87 -9.83 -9.41
C SER A 529 -34.89 -9.76 -10.54
N ARG A 530 -35.98 -9.00 -10.33
CA ARG A 530 -36.97 -8.69 -11.38
C ARG A 530 -36.57 -7.46 -12.20
N THR A 531 -35.69 -6.62 -11.66
CA THR A 531 -35.34 -5.30 -12.21
C THR A 531 -33.89 -5.20 -12.65
N SER A 532 -33.05 -6.17 -12.28
CA SER A 532 -31.66 -6.28 -12.69
C SER A 532 -31.33 -7.70 -13.11
N GLN A 533 -30.22 -7.88 -13.85
CA GLN A 533 -29.77 -9.19 -14.30
C GLN A 533 -29.06 -10.02 -13.20
N ILE A 534 -28.85 -9.43 -12.01
CA ILE A 534 -28.08 -10.04 -10.94
C ILE A 534 -28.84 -11.22 -10.33
N HIS A 535 -28.16 -12.36 -10.24
CA HIS A 535 -28.57 -13.51 -9.44
C HIS A 535 -27.91 -13.44 -8.06
N PHE A 536 -28.72 -13.43 -7.00
CA PHE A 536 -28.25 -13.48 -5.61
C PHE A 536 -28.26 -14.93 -5.14
N LEU A 537 -27.09 -15.44 -4.75
CA LEU A 537 -26.86 -16.83 -4.41
C LEU A 537 -26.27 -16.92 -2.99
N THR A 538 -27.01 -17.50 -2.05
CA THR A 538 -26.50 -17.74 -0.69
C THR A 538 -26.06 -19.18 -0.55
N SER A 539 -24.83 -19.38 -0.05
CA SER A 539 -24.21 -20.67 0.26
C SER A 539 -23.69 -20.69 1.71
N GLY A 540 -24.54 -20.32 2.68
CA GLY A 540 -24.18 -20.24 4.10
C GLY A 540 -24.46 -21.51 4.91
N GLY A 541 -24.79 -22.62 4.24
CA GLY A 541 -25.11 -23.91 4.87
C GLY A 541 -23.90 -24.79 5.18
N GLY A 542 -22.67 -24.28 5.21
CA GLY A 542 -21.46 -25.10 5.27
C GLY A 542 -21.23 -25.86 6.59
N SER A 543 -21.95 -25.48 7.64
CA SER A 543 -21.94 -26.18 8.93
C SER A 543 -23.29 -26.01 9.64
N LYS A 544 -23.47 -25.11 10.60
CA LYS A 544 -24.78 -24.92 11.26
C LYS A 544 -25.79 -24.35 10.26
N ALA A 545 -27.05 -24.79 10.31
CA ALA A 545 -28.17 -24.28 9.51
C ALA A 545 -29.35 -23.87 10.40
N TRP A 546 -30.22 -22.96 9.94
CA TRP A 546 -31.38 -22.47 10.69
C TRP A 546 -32.71 -22.97 10.13
N GLY A 547 -33.02 -24.24 10.42
CA GLY A 547 -34.29 -24.86 10.05
C GLY A 547 -35.51 -24.06 10.52
N GLY A 548 -36.43 -23.78 9.61
CA GLY A 548 -37.72 -23.13 9.88
C GLY A 548 -37.71 -21.62 10.11
N ASP A 549 -36.55 -20.95 9.97
CA ASP A 549 -36.39 -19.51 10.23
C ASP A 549 -36.39 -18.72 8.90
N VAL A 550 -37.58 -18.62 8.29
CA VAL A 550 -37.80 -18.00 6.96
C VAL A 550 -38.79 -16.85 7.07
N ASP A 551 -38.47 -15.71 6.47
CA ASP A 551 -39.44 -14.63 6.26
C ASP A 551 -40.50 -15.05 5.24
N GLN A 552 -41.67 -15.46 5.73
CA GLN A 552 -42.78 -15.88 4.88
C GLN A 552 -43.46 -14.72 4.14
N LEU A 553 -43.21 -13.47 4.54
CA LEU A 553 -43.92 -12.30 4.02
C LEU A 553 -43.25 -11.69 2.78
N ASN A 554 -41.97 -11.99 2.52
CA ASN A 554 -41.19 -11.35 1.46
C ASN A 554 -40.52 -12.34 0.50
N ARG A 555 -41.30 -13.08 -0.28
CA ARG A 555 -40.77 -14.11 -1.21
C ARG A 555 -40.50 -13.60 -2.62
N ASP A 556 -40.33 -12.29 -2.80
CA ASP A 556 -40.17 -11.75 -4.14
C ASP A 556 -38.83 -12.17 -4.78
N GLY A 557 -38.88 -12.62 -6.03
CA GLY A 557 -37.71 -13.07 -6.79
C GLY A 557 -37.12 -14.42 -6.34
N VAL A 558 -37.56 -15.00 -5.22
CA VAL A 558 -37.07 -16.28 -4.69
C VAL A 558 -37.36 -17.41 -5.69
N LYS A 559 -36.30 -18.08 -6.13
CA LYS A 559 -36.37 -19.25 -7.02
C LYS A 559 -36.12 -20.55 -6.27
N PHE A 560 -35.32 -20.49 -5.21
CA PHE A 560 -34.97 -21.63 -4.38
C PHE A 560 -34.57 -21.16 -2.99
N TYR A 561 -34.97 -21.94 -1.97
CA TYR A 561 -34.56 -21.77 -0.58
C TYR A 561 -34.53 -23.14 0.10
N TYR A 562 -33.47 -23.40 0.86
CA TYR A 562 -33.29 -24.61 1.66
C TYR A 562 -32.62 -24.25 2.98
N ASP A 563 -33.30 -24.53 4.09
CA ASP A 563 -32.89 -24.22 5.47
C ASP A 563 -31.98 -25.30 6.11
N GLY A 564 -31.45 -26.21 5.28
CA GLY A 564 -30.49 -27.21 5.69
C GLY A 564 -29.06 -26.87 5.30
N GLN A 565 -28.20 -27.88 5.45
CA GLN A 565 -26.75 -27.74 5.29
C GLN A 565 -26.33 -28.23 3.91
N GLY A 566 -25.27 -27.65 3.36
CA GLY A 566 -24.82 -27.94 2.01
C GLY A 566 -23.84 -26.93 1.47
N PHE A 567 -23.69 -26.94 0.14
CA PHE A 567 -22.74 -26.09 -0.59
C PHE A 567 -23.19 -25.94 -2.05
N THR A 568 -22.49 -25.09 -2.80
CA THR A 568 -22.81 -24.79 -4.19
C THR A 568 -21.63 -25.12 -5.10
N SER A 569 -21.87 -25.59 -6.32
CA SER A 569 -20.85 -25.64 -7.38
C SER A 569 -21.20 -24.69 -8.51
N LEU A 570 -20.16 -24.20 -9.18
CA LEU A 570 -20.25 -23.42 -10.40
C LEU A 570 -19.34 -24.04 -11.47
N GLU A 571 -19.84 -24.13 -12.69
CA GLU A 571 -19.09 -24.47 -13.89
C GLU A 571 -19.42 -23.42 -14.95
N LEU A 572 -18.43 -22.67 -15.42
CA LEU A 572 -18.61 -21.60 -16.40
C LEU A 572 -17.74 -21.85 -17.63
N ARG A 573 -18.30 -21.47 -18.77
CA ARG A 573 -17.66 -21.33 -20.07
C ARG A 573 -17.89 -19.91 -20.55
N GLN A 574 -17.28 -19.54 -21.68
CA GLN A 574 -17.43 -18.20 -22.24
C GLN A 574 -18.91 -17.79 -22.48
N THR A 575 -19.77 -18.75 -22.82
CA THR A 575 -21.17 -18.50 -23.21
C THR A 575 -22.21 -19.00 -22.23
N ASP A 576 -21.84 -19.82 -21.26
CA ASP A 576 -22.82 -20.42 -20.35
C ASP A 576 -22.24 -20.66 -18.95
N ALA A 577 -23.13 -20.62 -17.97
CA ALA A 577 -22.80 -20.88 -16.57
C ALA A 577 -23.84 -21.83 -15.98
N LYS A 578 -23.38 -22.87 -15.28
CA LYS A 578 -24.20 -23.82 -14.55
C LYS A 578 -23.89 -23.72 -13.06
N VAL A 579 -24.92 -23.46 -12.27
CA VAL A 579 -24.83 -23.40 -10.81
C VAL A 579 -25.70 -24.50 -10.22
N VAL A 580 -25.17 -25.25 -9.25
CA VAL A 580 -25.87 -26.39 -8.62
C VAL A 580 -25.75 -26.31 -7.11
N PHE A 581 -26.88 -26.47 -6.41
CA PHE A 581 -26.94 -26.52 -4.95
C PHE A 581 -27.08 -27.96 -4.48
N TYR A 582 -26.27 -28.34 -3.50
CA TYR A 582 -26.22 -29.68 -2.93
C TYR A 582 -26.55 -29.65 -1.45
N ASP A 583 -27.30 -30.64 -0.97
CA ASP A 583 -27.44 -30.86 0.48
C ASP A 583 -26.22 -31.57 1.09
N VAL A 584 -26.27 -31.77 2.40
CA VAL A 584 -25.24 -32.46 3.19
C VAL A 584 -25.00 -33.93 2.77
N PHE A 585 -25.88 -34.52 1.97
CA PHE A 585 -25.74 -35.87 1.41
C PHE A 585 -25.24 -35.87 -0.04
N GLY A 586 -25.00 -34.68 -0.62
CA GLY A 586 -24.58 -34.52 -2.00
C GLY A 586 -25.75 -34.62 -2.99
N LYS A 587 -27.00 -34.56 -2.53
CA LYS A 587 -28.17 -34.57 -3.42
C LYS A 587 -28.35 -33.18 -4.02
N VAL A 588 -28.54 -33.14 -5.34
CA VAL A 588 -28.91 -31.91 -6.05
C VAL A 588 -30.29 -31.45 -5.57
N LEU A 589 -30.35 -30.23 -5.03
CA LEU A 589 -31.58 -29.58 -4.59
C LEU A 589 -32.12 -28.61 -5.62
N HIS A 590 -31.23 -27.87 -6.27
CA HIS A 590 -31.57 -26.85 -7.26
C HIS A 590 -30.44 -26.70 -8.27
N ASN A 591 -30.79 -26.34 -9.51
CA ASN A 591 -29.80 -25.95 -10.51
C ASN A 591 -30.34 -24.79 -11.36
N LEU A 592 -29.44 -23.94 -11.83
CA LEU A 592 -29.73 -22.91 -12.82
C LEU A 592 -28.68 -22.94 -13.92
N LYS A 593 -29.11 -22.64 -15.14
CA LYS A 593 -28.26 -22.47 -16.33
C LYS A 593 -28.48 -21.08 -16.88
N LEU A 594 -27.39 -20.34 -17.07
CA LEU A 594 -27.37 -18.99 -17.62
C LEU A 594 -26.62 -19.02 -18.95
N PHE A 595 -27.01 -18.14 -19.87
CA PHE A 595 -26.41 -18.04 -21.19
C PHE A 595 -26.07 -16.58 -21.50
N LYS A 596 -24.92 -16.33 -22.12
CA LYS A 596 -24.51 -15.05 -22.69
C LYS A 596 -24.28 -15.19 -24.19
N GLN A 597 -24.68 -14.16 -24.94
CA GLN A 597 -24.29 -14.05 -26.34
C GLN A 597 -22.82 -13.62 -26.41
N LEU A 598 -22.07 -14.19 -27.34
CA LEU A 598 -20.72 -13.70 -27.64
C LEU A 598 -20.86 -12.28 -28.18
N ASN A 599 -20.28 -11.29 -27.49
CA ASN A 599 -20.11 -9.97 -28.07
C ASN A 599 -19.18 -10.13 -29.28
N PRO A 600 -19.54 -9.62 -30.47
CA PRO A 600 -18.60 -9.59 -31.58
C PRO A 600 -17.39 -8.75 -31.12
N VAL A 601 -16.20 -9.34 -31.21
CA VAL A 601 -14.94 -8.64 -30.99
C VAL A 601 -14.92 -7.45 -31.94
N LEU A 602 -14.98 -6.22 -31.40
CA LEU A 602 -14.86 -4.97 -32.15
C LEU A 602 -13.41 -4.69 -32.52
#